data_AF-A0A6B3GE50-F1
#
_entry.id   AF-A0A6B3GE50-F1
#
_cell.length_a   1.000
_cell.length_b   1.000
_cell.length_c   1.000
_cell.angle_alpha   90.00
_cell.angle_beta   90.00
_cell.angle_gamma   90.00
#
_symmetry.space_group_name_H-M   'P 1'
#
loop_
_entity.id
_entity.type
_entity.pdbx_description
1 polymer ?
#
loop_
_entity_poly.entity_id
_entity_poly.type
_entity_poly.pdbx_seq_one_letter_code
_entity_poly.pdbx_strand_id
1 'polypeptide(L)'
;PIVYQVERVRDGRSFTTRRVTAVQEGRTIFNLTASFHRPEEAGFEHQLPPARIVPDPEELPTVAEEVREHLGALPEALERMARRQPFDIRYVDR
;
A
#
# COMPACT_ATOMS: atom_id res chain seq x y z
N PRO A 1 14.51 -1.04 -16.14
CA PRO A 1 13.48 0.00 -15.89
C PRO A 1 12.08 -0.61 -16.07
N ILE A 2 11.05 -0.02 -15.44
CA ILE A 2 9.64 -0.41 -15.64
C ILE A 2 8.99 0.61 -16.57
N VAL A 3 8.30 0.14 -17.61
CA VAL A 3 7.52 0.96 -18.55
C VAL A 3 6.04 0.81 -18.22
N TYR A 4 5.37 1.93 -17.91
CA TYR A 4 3.94 1.94 -17.66
C TYR A 4 3.19 2.39 -18.92
N GLN A 5 2.45 1.47 -19.52
CA GLN A 5 1.60 1.73 -20.68
C GLN A 5 0.19 2.05 -20.19
N VAL A 6 -0.29 3.25 -20.49
CA VAL A 6 -1.61 3.74 -20.03
C VAL A 6 -2.58 3.79 -21.20
N GLU A 7 -3.65 3.01 -21.11
CA GLU A 7 -4.74 2.97 -22.07
C GLU A 7 -5.94 3.78 -21.55
N ARG A 8 -6.56 4.59 -22.42
CA ARG A 8 -7.83 5.28 -22.14
C ARG A 8 -9.00 4.34 -22.43
N VAL A 9 -9.50 3.68 -21.39
CA VAL A 9 -10.64 2.75 -21.52
C VAL A 9 -11.95 3.51 -21.69
N ARG A 10 -12.17 4.56 -20.91
CA ARG A 10 -13.38 5.39 -20.96
C ARG A 10 -13.10 6.80 -20.47
N ASP A 11 -13.62 7.78 -21.20
CA ASP A 11 -13.69 9.19 -20.79
C ASP A 11 -15.17 9.60 -20.72
N GLY A 12 -15.73 9.54 -19.52
CA GLY A 12 -17.10 9.98 -19.24
C GLY A 12 -17.14 11.40 -18.68
N ARG A 13 -18.35 11.92 -18.47
CA ARG A 13 -18.56 13.27 -17.89
C ARG A 13 -18.01 13.38 -16.47
N SER A 14 -18.28 12.39 -15.62
CA SER A 14 -17.88 12.38 -14.20
C SER A 14 -16.76 11.40 -13.90
N PHE A 15 -16.73 10.25 -14.60
CA PHE A 15 -15.77 9.18 -14.38
C PHE A 15 -14.86 8.98 -15.58
N THR A 16 -13.60 8.65 -15.30
CA THR A 16 -12.57 8.35 -16.28
C THR A 16 -11.86 7.06 -15.88
N THR A 17 -11.80 6.09 -16.78
CA THR A 17 -11.16 4.80 -16.53
C THR A 17 -9.87 4.66 -17.31
N ARG A 18 -8.82 4.20 -16.64
CA ARG A 18 -7.51 3.90 -17.21
C ARG A 18 -7.13 2.46 -16.93
N ARG A 19 -6.56 1.80 -17.93
CA ARG A 19 -5.83 0.54 -17.72
C ARG A 19 -4.34 0.83 -17.81
N VAL A 20 -3.59 0.33 -16.85
CA VAL A 20 -2.13 0.46 -16.79
C VAL A 20 -1.52 -0.93 -16.85
N THR A 21 -0.65 -1.14 -17.84
CA THR A 21 0.16 -2.35 -17.96
C THR A 21 1.60 -1.97 -17.67
N ALA A 22 2.18 -2.53 -16.61
CA ALA A 22 3.59 -2.35 -16.30
C ALA A 22 4.42 -3.45 -16.97
N VAL A 23 5.40 -3.05 -17.77
CA VAL A 23 6.26 -3.94 -18.56
C VAL A 23 7.72 -3.76 -18.11
N GLN A 24 8.37 -4.86 -17.77
CA GLN A 24 9.80 -4.91 -17.45
C GLN A 24 10.44 -6.01 -18.29
N GLU A 25 11.57 -5.71 -18.95
CA GLU A 25 12.29 -6.66 -19.81
C GLU A 25 11.38 -7.33 -20.87
N GLY A 26 10.46 -6.55 -21.43
CA GLY A 26 9.50 -7.02 -22.44
C GLY A 26 8.36 -7.89 -21.91
N ARG A 27 8.27 -8.12 -20.59
CA ARG A 27 7.24 -8.94 -19.96
C ARG A 27 6.31 -8.07 -19.12
N THR A 28 5.01 -8.32 -19.22
CA THR A 28 4.04 -7.71 -18.31
C THR A 28 4.24 -8.26 -16.90
N ILE A 29 4.49 -7.37 -15.95
CA ILE A 29 4.70 -7.71 -14.53
C ILE A 29 3.52 -7.31 -13.64
N PHE A 30 2.65 -6.41 -14.12
CA PHE A 30 1.52 -5.91 -13.35
C PHE A 30 0.44 -5.32 -14.26
N ASN A 31 -0.82 -5.51 -13.87
CA ASN A 31 -1.99 -4.92 -14.51
C ASN A 31 -2.82 -4.18 -13.46
N LEU A 32 -3.22 -2.95 -13.77
CA LEU A 32 -4.09 -2.12 -12.94
C LEU A 32 -5.23 -1.57 -13.80
N THR A 33 -6.43 -1.58 -13.23
CA THR A 33 -7.53 -0.74 -13.72
C THR A 33 -7.82 0.30 -12.64
N ALA A 34 -7.76 1.58 -13.02
CA ALA A 34 -8.02 2.69 -12.12
C ALA A 34 -9.19 3.52 -12.65
N SER A 35 -10.08 3.92 -11.75
CA SER A 35 -11.20 4.82 -12.04
C SER A 35 -11.00 6.12 -11.27
N PHE A 36 -11.09 7.23 -11.97
CA PHE A 36 -10.96 8.57 -11.43
C PHE A 36 -12.31 9.26 -11.52
N HIS A 37 -12.70 9.93 -10.45
CA HIS A 37 -13.95 10.63 -10.34
C HIS A 37 -13.70 12.11 -10.03
N ARG A 38 -14.51 13.01 -10.60
CA ARG A 38 -14.47 14.42 -10.22
C ARG A 38 -15.01 14.59 -8.79
N PRO A 39 -14.48 15.52 -7.99
CA PRO A 39 -15.09 15.84 -6.70
C PRO A 39 -16.57 16.18 -6.86
N GLU A 40 -17.42 15.62 -6.00
CA GLU A 40 -18.83 15.96 -5.87
C GLU A 40 -19.01 16.94 -4.70
N GLU A 41 -19.86 17.94 -4.86
CA GLU A 41 -20.12 18.95 -3.82
C GLU A 41 -20.95 18.38 -2.64
N ALA A 42 -21.76 17.36 -2.91
CA ALA A 42 -22.62 16.72 -1.94
C ALA A 42 -22.73 15.22 -2.24
N GLY A 43 -22.75 14.40 -1.19
CA GLY A 43 -22.89 12.96 -1.28
C GLY A 43 -23.32 12.37 0.05
N PHE A 44 -23.70 11.10 0.05
CA PHE A 44 -23.90 10.36 1.29
C PHE A 44 -22.56 9.97 1.88
N GLU A 45 -22.29 10.39 3.10
CA GLU A 45 -21.12 9.99 3.86
C GLU A 45 -21.52 9.00 4.95
N HIS A 46 -20.96 7.81 4.88
CA HIS A 46 -21.11 6.80 5.91
C HIS A 46 -19.86 5.93 5.93
N GLN A 47 -19.36 5.66 7.14
CA GLN A 47 -18.29 4.70 7.37
C GLN A 47 -18.64 3.86 8.58
N LEU A 48 -18.22 2.59 8.55
CA LEU A 48 -18.28 1.76 9.75
C LEU A 48 -17.34 2.34 10.80
N PRO A 49 -17.72 2.34 12.09
CA PRO A 49 -16.79 2.70 13.14
C PRO A 49 -15.63 1.67 13.16
N PRO A 50 -14.44 2.06 13.67
CA PRO A 50 -13.36 1.12 13.90
C PRO A 50 -13.84 -0.08 14.72
N ALA A 51 -13.45 -1.29 14.32
CA ALA A 51 -13.89 -2.52 15.00
C ALA A 51 -13.35 -2.62 16.44
N ARG A 52 -12.19 -2.01 16.71
CA ARG A 52 -11.57 -1.91 18.03
C ARG A 52 -10.70 -0.66 18.11
N ILE A 53 -10.41 -0.23 19.34
CA ILE A 53 -9.39 0.77 19.62
C ILE A 53 -8.05 0.04 19.65
N VAL A 54 -7.07 0.51 18.87
CA VAL A 54 -5.69 0.02 18.85
C VAL A 54 -4.75 1.13 19.31
N PRO A 55 -3.57 0.80 19.87
CA PRO A 55 -2.54 1.80 20.19
C PRO A 55 -2.12 2.59 18.95
N ASP A 56 -1.57 3.79 19.17
CA ASP A 56 -0.99 4.56 18.08
C ASP A 56 0.22 3.81 17.49
N PRO A 57 0.49 3.91 16.17
CA PRO A 57 1.60 3.20 15.54
C PRO A 57 2.95 3.47 16.22
N GLU A 58 3.16 4.68 16.72
CA GLU A 58 4.36 5.11 17.45
C GLU A 58 4.55 4.40 18.79
N GLU A 59 3.49 3.84 19.38
CA GLU A 59 3.52 3.09 20.64
C GLU A 59 3.82 1.59 20.43
N LEU A 60 3.77 1.12 19.19
CA LEU A 60 4.04 -0.27 18.83
C LEU A 60 5.50 -0.46 18.39
N PRO A 61 6.14 -1.58 18.71
CA PRO A 61 7.50 -1.86 18.26
C PRO A 61 7.54 -2.00 16.74
N THR A 62 8.68 -1.62 16.17
CA THR A 62 9.01 -2.01 14.80
C THR A 62 9.30 -3.52 14.74
N VAL A 63 9.13 -4.12 13.56
CA VAL A 63 9.51 -5.52 13.30
C VAL A 63 10.97 -5.80 13.71
N ALA A 64 11.87 -4.83 13.52
CA ALA A 64 13.27 -4.98 13.88
C ALA A 64 13.49 -5.05 15.40
N GLU A 65 12.77 -4.23 16.17
CA GLU A 65 12.82 -4.26 17.64
C GLU A 65 12.24 -5.56 18.18
N GLU A 66 11.11 -6.00 17.62
CA GLU A 66 10.44 -7.23 18.03
C GLU A 66 11.30 -8.48 17.78
N VAL A 67 11.96 -8.56 16.62
CA VAL A 67 12.89 -9.67 16.32
C VAL A 67 14.10 -9.64 17.24
N ARG A 68 14.67 -8.46 17.56
CA ARG A 68 15.79 -8.36 18.51
C ARG A 68 15.38 -8.82 19.90
N GLU A 69 14.18 -8.46 20.35
CA GLU A 69 13.65 -8.87 21.65
C GLU A 69 13.54 -10.40 21.75
N HIS A 70 12.99 -11.06 20.73
CA HIS A 70 12.75 -12.50 20.76
C HIS A 70 13.97 -13.37 20.45
N LEU A 71 14.86 -12.94 19.56
CA LEU A 71 16.03 -13.73 19.13
C LEU A 71 17.35 -13.27 19.77
N GLY A 72 17.35 -12.18 20.54
CA GLY A 72 18.53 -11.56 21.14
C GLY A 72 19.47 -10.87 20.14
N ALA A 73 19.25 -11.05 18.85
CA ALA A 73 19.97 -10.43 17.76
C ALA A 73 19.05 -10.25 16.55
N LEU A 74 19.35 -9.27 15.71
CA LEU A 74 18.72 -9.13 14.41
C LEU A 74 19.63 -9.75 13.37
N PRO A 75 19.27 -10.89 12.74
CA PRO A 75 20.04 -11.42 11.63
C PRO A 75 20.19 -10.36 10.53
N GLU A 76 21.37 -10.24 9.92
CA GLU A 76 21.67 -9.18 8.94
C GLU A 76 20.66 -9.13 7.78
N ALA A 77 20.16 -10.29 7.36
CA ALA A 77 19.13 -10.41 6.33
C ALA A 77 17.82 -9.69 6.71
N LEU A 78 17.40 -9.83 7.97
CA LEU A 78 16.21 -9.18 8.52
C LEU A 78 16.43 -7.68 8.73
N GLU A 79 17.62 -7.28 9.16
CA GLU A 79 17.98 -5.87 9.28
C GLU A 79 17.90 -5.15 7.92
N ARG A 80 18.45 -5.77 6.87
CA ARG A 80 18.38 -5.22 5.51
C ARG A 80 16.96 -5.16 4.97
N MET A 81 16.12 -6.14 5.31
CA MET A 81 14.71 -6.17 4.92
C MET A 81 13.90 -5.08 5.61
N ALA A 82 14.13 -4.85 6.92
CA ALA A 82 13.45 -3.82 7.69
C ALA A 82 13.77 -2.41 7.17
N ARG A 83 15.02 -2.14 6.77
CA ARG A 83 15.45 -0.83 6.22
C ARG A 83 14.88 -0.50 4.83
N ARG A 84 14.31 -1.46 4.11
CA ARG A 84 13.90 -1.33 2.69
C ARG A 84 12.38 -1.34 2.48
N GLN A 85 11.60 -1.28 3.55
CA GLN A 85 10.15 -1.30 3.41
C GLN A 85 9.65 0.05 2.87
N PRO A 86 8.76 0.07 1.86
CA PRO A 86 8.13 1.30 1.38
C PRO A 86 7.08 1.85 2.37
N PHE A 87 6.64 1.03 3.32
CA PHE A 87 5.70 1.38 4.39
C PHE A 87 6.26 0.94 5.75
N ASP A 88 6.02 1.74 6.77
CA ASP A 88 6.25 1.34 8.16
C ASP A 88 5.06 0.53 8.66
N ILE A 89 5.25 -0.77 8.89
CA ILE A 89 4.19 -1.69 9.31
C ILE A 89 4.43 -2.04 10.79
N ARG A 90 3.41 -1.80 11.62
CA ARG A 90 3.38 -2.13 13.05
C ARG A 90 2.30 -3.16 13.33
N TYR A 91 2.63 -4.23 14.05
CA TYR A 91 1.69 -5.31 14.37
C TYR A 91 1.04 -5.08 15.73
N VAL A 92 -0.30 -5.07 15.75
CA VAL A 92 -1.10 -4.89 16.98
C VAL A 92 -1.22 -6.22 17.74
N ASP A 93 -1.49 -7.30 17.01
CA ASP A 93 -1.57 -8.66 17.56
C ASP A 93 -0.23 -9.35 17.33
N ARG A 94 0.39 -9.85 18.41
CA ARG A 94 1.70 -10.50 18.43
C ARG A 94 1.54 -12.00 18.70
#